data_AF-A0A1W7CTN0-F1
#
_entry.id   AF-A0A1W7CTN0-F1
#
_cell.length_a   1.000
_cell.length_b   1.000
_cell.length_c   1.000
_cell.angle_alpha   90.00
_cell.angle_beta   90.00
_cell.angle_gamma   90.00
#
_symmetry.space_group_name_H-M   'P 1'
#
loop_
_entity.id
_entity.type
_entity.pdbx_description
1 polymer ?
#
loop_
_entity_poly.entity_id
_entity_poly.type
_entity_poly.pdbx_seq_one_letter_code
_entity_poly.pdbx_strand_id
1 'polypeptide(L)'
;MSDISVRYAALSGGSEGLSAEEQAFLARLEALQAALRWMAEGWTGNAATAFDANMRVFSEELEKLRVVLGQTGNALDTAGMSYRAVDVRGAGRFGY
;
A
#
# COMPACT_ATOMS: atom_id res chain seq x y z
N MET A 1 -1.37 -24.23 -20.76
CA MET A 1 -0.49 -23.87 -19.62
C MET A 1 0.23 -22.51 -19.80
N SER A 2 0.56 -22.05 -21.01
CA SER A 2 1.30 -20.77 -21.20
C SER A 2 0.53 -19.49 -20.87
N ASP A 3 -0.79 -19.42 -21.05
CA ASP A 3 -1.56 -18.19 -20.77
C ASP A 3 -1.71 -17.94 -19.26
N ILE A 4 -1.82 -19.00 -18.47
CA ILE A 4 -1.94 -18.93 -17.01
C ILE A 4 -0.62 -18.54 -16.34
N SER A 5 0.52 -19.06 -16.84
CA SER A 5 1.84 -18.70 -16.31
C SER A 5 2.22 -17.24 -16.60
N VAL A 6 1.83 -16.71 -17.76
CA VAL A 6 2.03 -15.29 -18.10
C VAL A 6 1.19 -14.38 -17.20
N ARG A 7 -0.06 -14.78 -16.92
CA ARG A 7 -0.92 -14.07 -15.96
C ARG A 7 -0.35 -14.08 -14.54
N TYR A 8 0.30 -15.16 -14.11
CA TYR A 8 0.98 -15.23 -12.80
C TYR A 8 2.16 -14.26 -12.70
N ALA A 9 3.03 -14.23 -13.71
CA ALA A 9 4.16 -13.30 -13.74
C ALA A 9 3.68 -11.83 -13.79
N ALA A 10 2.58 -11.56 -14.50
CA ALA A 10 1.95 -10.24 -14.52
C ALA A 10 1.28 -9.87 -13.18
N LEU A 11 0.67 -10.83 -12.49
CA LEU A 11 0.03 -10.59 -11.18
C LEU A 11 1.07 -10.38 -10.07
N SER A 12 2.13 -11.21 -10.03
CA SER A 12 3.19 -11.08 -9.02
C SER A 12 4.07 -9.86 -9.29
N GLY A 13 4.41 -9.60 -10.56
CA GLY A 13 5.11 -8.38 -10.93
C GLY A 13 4.26 -7.13 -10.69
N GLY A 14 2.93 -7.25 -10.88
CA GLY A 14 1.97 -6.19 -10.58
C GLY A 14 1.81 -5.92 -9.08
N SER A 15 1.75 -6.95 -8.24
CA SER A 15 1.65 -6.81 -6.78
C SER A 15 2.94 -6.27 -6.17
N GLU A 16 4.10 -6.75 -6.63
CA GLU A 16 5.41 -6.22 -6.23
C GLU A 16 5.57 -4.76 -6.64
N GLY A 17 5.20 -4.41 -7.87
CA GLY A 17 5.18 -3.02 -8.35
C GLY A 17 4.28 -2.15 -7.48
N LEU A 18 3.01 -2.55 -7.31
CA LEU A 18 2.04 -1.82 -6.49
C LEU A 18 2.58 -1.58 -5.09
N SER A 19 3.19 -2.59 -4.46
CA SER A 19 3.77 -2.47 -3.12
C SER A 19 4.93 -1.46 -3.06
N ALA A 20 5.75 -1.37 -4.11
CA ALA A 20 6.86 -0.43 -4.19
C ALA A 20 6.36 1.00 -4.44
N GLU A 21 5.37 1.18 -5.31
CA GLU A 21 4.73 2.48 -5.53
C GLU A 21 3.99 2.99 -4.29
N GLU A 22 3.29 2.10 -3.58
CA GLU A 22 2.63 2.40 -2.31
C GLU A 22 3.62 2.84 -1.23
N GLN A 23 4.74 2.14 -1.07
CA GLN A 23 5.81 2.52 -0.15
C GLN A 23 6.44 3.87 -0.53
N ALA A 24 6.70 4.11 -1.82
CA ALA A 24 7.23 5.37 -2.29
C ALA A 24 6.25 6.53 -2.05
N PHE A 25 4.95 6.28 -2.19
CA PHE A 25 3.92 7.26 -1.90
C PHE A 25 3.85 7.59 -0.41
N LEU A 26 3.85 6.58 0.46
CA LEU A 26 3.89 6.76 1.92
C LEU A 26 5.13 7.56 2.35
N ALA A 27 6.30 7.24 1.80
CA ALA A 27 7.54 7.96 2.11
C ALA A 27 7.45 9.45 1.71
N ARG A 28 6.81 9.78 0.57
CA ARG A 28 6.59 11.17 0.16
C ARG A 28 5.63 11.90 1.11
N LEU A 29 4.58 11.24 1.57
CA LEU A 29 3.64 11.82 2.54
C LEU A 29 4.29 12.06 3.90
N GLU A 30 5.13 11.14 4.38
CA GLU A 30 5.94 11.34 5.59
C GLU A 30 6.91 12.52 5.45
N ALA A 31 7.59 12.62 4.30
CA ALA A 31 8.47 13.75 4.00
C ALA A 31 7.70 15.08 3.98
N LEU A 32 6.50 15.10 3.39
CA LEU A 32 5.62 16.26 3.42
C LEU A 32 5.22 16.64 4.86
N GLN A 33 4.85 15.66 5.68
CA GLN A 33 4.52 15.88 7.09
C GLN A 33 5.69 16.52 7.85
N ALA A 34 6.90 16.02 7.65
CA ALA A 34 8.10 16.57 8.26
C ALA A 34 8.37 18.00 7.79
N ALA A 35 8.25 18.27 6.49
CA ALA A 35 8.44 19.60 5.91
C ALA A 35 7.41 20.61 6.45
N LEU A 36 6.15 20.21 6.59
CA LEU A 36 5.10 21.05 7.17
C LEU A 36 5.40 21.40 8.62
N ARG A 37 5.87 20.43 9.43
CA ARG A 37 6.25 20.68 10.83
C ARG A 37 7.43 21.63 10.94
N TRP A 38 8.44 21.43 10.09
CA TRP A 38 9.59 22.33 10.04
C TRP A 38 9.19 23.76 9.64
N MET A 39 8.31 23.91 8.64
CA MET A 39 7.79 25.22 8.23
C MET A 39 7.02 25.94 9.35
N ALA A 40 6.33 25.18 10.20
CA ALA A 40 5.59 25.72 11.34
C ALA A 40 6.47 26.01 12.57
N GLU A 41 7.79 25.75 12.51
CA GLU A 41 8.69 26.10 13.60
C GLU A 41 8.64 27.62 13.86
N GLY A 42 8.40 27.97 15.12
CA GLY A 42 8.28 29.38 15.54
C GLY A 42 6.90 29.99 15.31
N TRP A 43 5.91 29.25 14.78
CA TRP A 43 4.53 29.71 14.79
C TRP A 43 4.03 29.76 16.25
N THR A 44 3.27 30.81 16.57
CA THR A 44 2.72 31.01 17.92
C THR A 44 1.26 31.46 17.84
N GLY A 45 0.56 31.39 18.98
CA GLY A 45 -0.84 31.79 19.10
C GLY A 45 -1.79 30.92 18.26
N ASN A 46 -2.86 31.53 17.75
CA ASN A 46 -3.93 30.81 17.05
C ASN A 46 -3.44 30.04 15.81
N ALA A 47 -2.40 30.52 15.13
CA ALA A 47 -1.84 29.84 13.96
C ALA A 47 -1.20 28.49 14.33
N ALA A 48 -0.44 28.45 15.44
CA ALA A 48 0.13 27.20 15.96
C ALA A 48 -0.96 26.23 16.40
N THR A 49 -1.96 26.71 17.13
CA THR A 49 -3.08 25.86 17.58
C THR A 49 -3.86 25.26 16.40
N ALA A 50 -4.16 26.07 15.37
CA ALA A 50 -4.84 25.59 14.18
C ALA A 50 -3.96 24.61 13.37
N PHE A 51 -2.66 24.88 13.27
CA PHE A 51 -1.70 23.98 12.63
C PHE A 51 -1.65 22.63 13.33
N ASP A 52 -1.48 22.61 14.66
CA ASP A 52 -1.41 21.37 15.44
C ASP A 52 -2.69 20.54 15.33
N ALA A 53 -3.86 21.19 15.34
CA ALA A 53 -5.15 20.52 15.15
C ALA A 53 -5.23 19.85 13.77
N ASN A 54 -4.89 20.58 12.71
CA ASN A 54 -4.87 20.03 11.36
C ASN A 54 -3.80 18.94 11.20
N MET A 55 -2.64 19.07 11.86
CA MET A 55 -1.60 18.06 11.78
C MET A 55 -1.93 16.78 12.52
N ARG A 56 -2.75 16.85 13.57
CA ARG A 56 -3.31 15.65 14.19
C ARG A 56 -4.20 14.91 13.20
N VAL A 57 -5.15 15.61 12.56
CA VAL A 57 -6.05 15.02 11.55
C VAL A 57 -5.25 14.43 10.38
N PHE A 58 -4.28 15.17 9.85
CA PHE A 58 -3.42 14.68 8.78
C PHE A 58 -2.69 13.38 9.16
N SER A 59 -2.16 13.31 10.39
CA SER A 59 -1.48 12.11 10.88
C SER A 59 -2.43 10.92 11.01
N GLU A 60 -3.66 11.16 11.49
CA GLU A 60 -4.70 10.14 11.60
C GLU A 60 -5.12 9.59 10.24
N GLU A 61 -5.30 10.45 9.24
CA GLU A 61 -5.65 10.03 7.87
C GLU A 61 -4.51 9.27 7.19
N LEU A 62 -3.26 9.66 7.45
CA LEU A 62 -2.08 8.97 6.93
C LEU A 62 -1.97 7.54 7.51
N GLU A 63 -2.31 7.35 8.79
CA GLU A 63 -2.37 6.03 9.41
C GLU A 63 -3.49 5.16 8.80
N LYS A 64 -4.69 5.73 8.60
CA LYS A 64 -5.79 5.01 7.91
C LYS A 64 -5.37 4.57 6.51
N LEU A 65 -4.68 5.45 5.77
CA LEU A 65 -4.17 5.12 4.45
C LEU A 65 -3.18 3.94 4.51
N ARG A 66 -2.23 3.92 5.46
CA ARG A 66 -1.31 2.78 5.64
C ARG A 66 -2.04 1.47 5.86
N VAL A 67 -3.10 1.48 6.68
CA VAL A 67 -3.92 0.29 6.94
C VAL A 67 -4.58 -0.20 5.65
N VAL A 68 -5.18 0.70 4.86
CA VAL A 68 -5.86 0.33 3.60
C VAL A 68 -4.87 -0.21 2.57
N LEU A 69 -3.69 0.40 2.44
CA LEU A 69 -2.63 -0.07 1.55
C LEU A 69 -2.14 -1.46 1.97
N GLY A 70 -1.88 -1.67 3.28
CA GLY A 70 -1.50 -2.98 3.80
C GLY A 70 -2.57 -4.06 3.59
N GLN A 71 -3.85 -3.71 3.73
CA GLN A 71 -4.97 -4.61 3.43
C GLN A 71 -5.04 -4.96 1.93
N THR A 72 -4.78 -3.98 1.06
CA THR A 72 -4.78 -4.16 -0.40
C THR A 72 -3.65 -5.08 -0.84
N GLY A 73 -2.44 -4.88 -0.35
CA GLY A 73 -1.30 -5.78 -0.59
C GLY A 73 -1.59 -7.22 -0.15
N ASN A 74 -2.08 -7.39 1.10
CA ASN A 74 -2.45 -8.71 1.61
C ASN A 74 -3.55 -9.41 0.78
N ALA A 75 -4.52 -8.64 0.27
CA ALA A 75 -5.58 -9.17 -0.58
C ALA A 75 -5.05 -9.63 -1.94
N LEU A 76 -4.13 -8.88 -2.56
CA LEU A 76 -3.44 -9.29 -3.78
C LEU A 76 -2.61 -10.56 -3.57
N ASP A 77 -1.84 -10.65 -2.49
CA ASP A 77 -1.06 -11.85 -2.16
C ASP A 77 -1.95 -13.07 -1.95
N THR A 78 -3.05 -12.89 -1.20
CA THR A 78 -4.03 -13.96 -0.96
C THR A 78 -4.70 -14.42 -2.25
N ALA A 79 -5.03 -13.49 -3.16
CA ALA A 79 -5.56 -13.82 -4.48
C ALA A 79 -4.55 -14.63 -5.30
N GLY A 80 -3.26 -14.24 -5.29
CA GLY A 80 -2.17 -14.96 -5.93
C GLY A 80 -2.00 -16.39 -5.38
N MET A 81 -2.02 -16.55 -4.05
CA MET A 81 -1.94 -17.86 -3.38
C MET A 81 -3.15 -18.76 -3.69
N SER A 82 -4.36 -18.19 -3.65
CA SER A 82 -5.61 -18.92 -3.92
C SER A 82 -5.65 -19.43 -5.36
N TYR A 83 -5.23 -18.60 -6.32
CA TYR A 83 -5.12 -19.01 -7.72
C TYR A 83 -4.10 -20.13 -7.92
N ARG A 84 -2.91 -20.04 -7.29
CA ARG A 84 -1.90 -21.11 -7.31
C ARG A 84 -2.44 -22.43 -6.74
N ALA A 85 -3.16 -22.35 -5.62
CA ALA A 85 -3.71 -23.54 -4.96
C ALA A 85 -4.80 -24.23 -5.80
N VAL A 86 -5.62 -23.48 -6.54
CA VAL A 86 -6.62 -24.04 -7.45
C VAL A 86 -5.97 -24.69 -8.67
N ASP A 87 -4.92 -24.07 -9.24
CA ASP A 87 -4.24 -24.60 -10.42
C ASP A 87 -3.46 -25.90 -10.12
N VAL A 88 -2.77 -25.99 -8.97
CA VAL A 88 -2.11 -27.24 -8.54
C VAL A 88 -3.12 -28.39 -8.37
N ARG A 89 -4.32 -28.09 -7.84
CA ARG A 89 -5.40 -29.09 -7.71
C ARG A 89 -6.02 -29.46 -9.06
N GLY A 90 -6.12 -28.52 -10.01
CA GLY A 90 -6.59 -28.76 -11.37
C GLY A 90 -5.59 -29.59 -12.19
N ALA A 91 -4.30 -29.27 -12.11
CA ALA A 91 -3.22 -30.01 -12.76
C ALA A 91 -3.17 -31.47 -12.30
N GLY A 92 -3.38 -31.74 -11.01
CA GLY A 92 -3.51 -33.11 -10.49
C GLY A 92 -4.76 -33.86 -10.94
N ARG A 93 -5.78 -33.16 -11.46
CA ARG A 93 -7.06 -33.75 -11.90
C ARG A 93 -7.14 -33.98 -13.41
N PHE A 94 -6.28 -33.33 -14.19
CA PHE A 94 -6.19 -33.49 -15.65
C PHE A 94 -4.90 -34.19 -16.13
N GLY A 95 -4.06 -34.67 -15.20
CA GLY A 95 -2.90 -35.50 -15.53
C GLY A 95 -3.28 -36.97 -15.78
N TYR A 96 -3.59 -37.29 -17.04
CA TYR A 96 -3.35 -38.59 -17.68
C TYR A 96 -2.36 -38.37 -18.82
#